data_AF-A0A9Q5GQB4-F1
#
_entry.id   AF-A0A9Q5GQB4-F1
#
_cell.length_a   1.000
_cell.length_b   1.000
_cell.length_c   1.000
_cell.angle_alpha   90.00
_cell.angle_beta   90.00
_cell.angle_gamma   90.00
#
_symmetry.space_group_name_H-M   'P 1'
#
loop_
_entity.id
_entity.type
_entity.pdbx_description
1 polymer ?
#
loop_
_entity_poly.entity_id
_entity_poly.type
_entity_poly.pdbx_seq_one_letter_code
_entity_poly.pdbx_strand_id
1 'polypeptide(L)'
;MFALSVLMKPQGIIFLPVLFFELVRQRKIRNFIYAAVSAVATIIVIIIPFSINEQSPIWIFNLYLRTISEYPYASVNAFNFFGLVGANYKNDNTTFFIFSYHTIGIMFIILTTLIGWILYIKGNDRKYISAISLLQIAGVFTFSVGMHERYLFPAVALSILAFIYSKDRRFFIMAIGFSITSYINISTVFFKTNTSVFEVLLKVTSLFNVILVLYLVKVIIDNTVKKFSLKIDNKESELL
;
A
#
# COMPACT_ATOMS: atom_id res chain seq x y z
N MET A 1 1.36 -15.72 9.26
CA MET A 1 1.24 -14.25 9.46
C MET A 1 0.49 -13.55 8.32
N PHE A 2 0.92 -13.62 7.06
CA PHE A 2 0.21 -12.93 5.96
C PHE A 2 -1.28 -13.30 5.84
N ALA A 3 -1.60 -14.60 5.82
CA ALA A 3 -3.00 -15.07 5.78
C ALA A 3 -3.85 -14.54 6.95
N LEU A 4 -3.31 -14.56 8.18
CA LEU A 4 -3.96 -13.98 9.36
C LEU A 4 -4.25 -12.48 9.17
N SER A 5 -3.31 -11.73 8.59
CA SER A 5 -3.51 -10.29 8.34
C SER A 5 -4.64 -10.03 7.35
N VAL A 6 -4.76 -10.83 6.29
CA VAL A 6 -5.84 -10.70 5.29
C VAL A 6 -7.18 -11.08 5.91
N LEU A 7 -7.21 -12.13 6.74
CA LEU A 7 -8.42 -12.55 7.46
C LEU A 7 -8.89 -11.50 8.46
N MET A 8 -7.97 -10.88 9.20
CA MET A 8 -8.29 -9.82 10.15
C MET A 8 -8.79 -8.55 9.47
N LYS A 9 -8.20 -8.19 8.31
CA LYS A 9 -8.66 -7.05 7.50
C LYS A 9 -8.33 -7.28 6.02
N PRO A 10 -9.33 -7.28 5.11
CA PRO A 10 -9.11 -7.54 3.68
C PRO A 10 -8.04 -6.64 3.05
N GLN A 11 -7.89 -5.40 3.57
CA GLN A 11 -6.86 -4.45 3.17
C GLN A 11 -5.42 -5.03 3.20
N GLY A 12 -5.16 -6.07 4.02
CA GLY A 12 -3.89 -6.78 4.04
C GLY A 12 -3.47 -7.37 2.68
N ILE A 13 -4.42 -7.60 1.77
CA ILE A 13 -4.14 -8.11 0.42
C ILE A 13 -3.25 -7.17 -0.41
N ILE A 14 -3.21 -5.88 -0.06
CA ILE A 14 -2.33 -4.89 -0.69
C ILE A 14 -0.86 -5.33 -0.64
N PHE A 15 -0.45 -6.09 0.38
CA PHE A 15 0.92 -6.58 0.53
C PHE A 15 1.21 -7.91 -0.20
N LEU A 16 0.22 -8.52 -0.85
CA LEU A 16 0.40 -9.77 -1.60
C LEU A 16 1.51 -9.68 -2.66
N PRO A 17 1.60 -8.60 -3.47
CA PRO A 17 2.68 -8.47 -4.44
C PRO A 17 4.05 -8.43 -3.76
N VAL A 18 4.18 -7.76 -2.61
CA VAL A 18 5.47 -7.68 -1.89
C VAL A 18 5.92 -9.03 -1.35
N LEU A 19 4.97 -9.84 -0.85
CA LEU A 19 5.25 -11.24 -0.47
C LEU A 19 5.72 -12.04 -1.69
N PHE A 20 5.00 -11.91 -2.82
CA PHE A 20 5.38 -12.55 -4.07
C PHE A 20 6.79 -12.13 -4.50
N PHE A 21 7.15 -10.86 -4.34
CA PHE A 21 8.47 -10.38 -4.73
C PHE A 21 9.61 -11.08 -3.99
N GLU A 22 9.49 -11.20 -2.66
CA GLU A 22 10.50 -11.91 -1.85
C GLU A 22 10.53 -13.41 -2.16
N LEU A 23 9.39 -14.05 -2.44
CA LEU A 23 9.36 -15.46 -2.84
C LEU A 23 10.09 -15.69 -4.17
N VAL A 24 9.86 -14.84 -5.18
CA VAL A 24 10.59 -14.95 -6.46
C VAL A 24 12.08 -14.69 -6.26
N ARG A 25 12.45 -13.68 -5.46
CA ARG A 25 13.86 -13.35 -5.16
C ARG A 25 14.62 -14.54 -4.55
N GLN A 26 13.96 -15.35 -3.74
CA GLN A 26 14.57 -16.54 -3.14
C GLN A 26 14.88 -17.65 -4.14
N ARG A 27 14.24 -17.66 -5.33
CA ARG A 27 14.42 -18.67 -6.39
C ARG A 27 14.26 -20.12 -5.93
N LYS A 28 13.43 -20.36 -4.90
CA LYS A 28 13.20 -21.69 -4.31
C LYS A 28 11.72 -22.04 -4.38
N ILE A 29 11.33 -22.91 -5.30
CA ILE A 29 9.92 -23.34 -5.46
C ILE A 29 9.34 -23.96 -4.19
N ARG A 30 10.17 -24.64 -3.39
CA ARG A 30 9.77 -25.17 -2.07
C ARG A 30 9.19 -24.09 -1.16
N ASN A 31 9.72 -22.87 -1.22
CA ASN A 31 9.25 -21.78 -0.37
C ASN A 31 7.89 -21.25 -0.83
N PHE A 32 7.59 -21.32 -2.13
CA PHE A 32 6.23 -21.07 -2.64
C PHE A 32 5.25 -22.13 -2.10
N ILE A 33 5.63 -23.40 -2.14
CA ILE A 33 4.78 -24.49 -1.62
C ILE A 33 4.55 -24.32 -0.12
N TYR A 34 5.59 -24.07 0.67
CA TYR A 34 5.44 -23.83 2.11
C TYR A 34 4.58 -22.60 2.41
N ALA A 35 4.73 -21.51 1.65
CA ALA A 35 3.89 -20.32 1.79
C ALA A 35 2.42 -20.63 1.45
N ALA A 36 2.15 -21.34 0.36
CA ALA A 36 0.80 -21.72 -0.05
C ALA A 36 0.13 -22.67 0.95
N VAL A 37 0.81 -23.75 1.34
CA VAL A 37 0.31 -24.73 2.31
C VAL A 37 0.05 -24.08 3.66
N SER A 38 0.98 -23.26 4.16
CA SER A 38 0.78 -22.56 5.43
C SER A 38 -0.35 -21.53 5.37
N ALA A 39 -0.54 -20.85 4.24
CA ALA A 39 -1.67 -19.93 4.05
C ALA A 39 -3.01 -20.68 4.06
N VAL A 40 -3.14 -21.77 3.28
CA VAL A 40 -4.35 -22.60 3.23
C VAL A 40 -4.66 -23.20 4.60
N ALA A 41 -3.67 -23.78 5.28
CA ALA A 41 -3.84 -24.34 6.60
C ALA A 41 -4.31 -23.27 7.61
N THR A 42 -3.70 -22.07 7.59
CA THR A 42 -4.12 -20.95 8.43
C THR A 42 -5.56 -20.52 8.15
N ILE A 43 -5.93 -20.41 6.87
CA ILE A 43 -7.27 -20.02 6.45
C ILE A 43 -8.30 -21.01 6.97
N ILE A 44 -8.08 -22.32 6.76
CA ILE A 44 -8.98 -23.37 7.22
C ILE A 44 -9.14 -23.32 8.73
N VAL A 45 -8.04 -23.33 9.49
CA VAL A 45 -8.06 -23.35 10.96
C VAL A 45 -8.83 -22.17 11.54
N ILE A 46 -8.66 -20.96 10.96
CA ILE A 46 -9.31 -19.76 11.45
C ILE A 46 -10.78 -19.69 11.04
N ILE A 47 -11.14 -20.16 9.84
CA ILE A 47 -12.50 -20.07 9.30
C ILE A 47 -13.44 -21.14 9.88
N ILE A 48 -12.92 -22.31 10.27
CA ILE A 48 -13.72 -23.42 10.84
C ILE A 48 -14.68 -22.96 11.95
N PRO A 49 -14.25 -22.27 13.03
CA PRO A 49 -15.16 -21.87 14.10
C PRO A 49 -16.29 -20.94 13.64
N PHE A 50 -16.06 -20.15 12.58
CA PHE A 50 -17.07 -19.25 12.00
C PHE A 50 -17.98 -19.94 10.99
N SER A 51 -17.60 -21.13 10.49
CA SER A 51 -18.37 -21.86 9.47
C SER A 51 -19.39 -22.84 10.05
N ILE A 52 -19.43 -23.01 11.37
CA ILE A 52 -20.28 -24.02 12.04
C ILE A 52 -21.77 -23.79 11.75
N ASN A 53 -22.20 -22.53 11.64
CA ASN A 53 -23.60 -22.15 11.42
C ASN A 53 -23.88 -21.65 9.99
N GLU A 54 -22.89 -21.72 9.10
CA GLU A 54 -23.00 -21.18 7.74
C GLU A 54 -23.52 -22.25 6.77
N GLN A 55 -24.44 -21.86 5.89
CA GLN A 55 -25.13 -22.80 4.99
C GLN A 55 -24.28 -23.23 3.78
N SER A 56 -23.22 -22.49 3.44
CA SER A 56 -22.40 -22.74 2.26
C SER A 56 -20.93 -22.44 2.51
N PRO A 57 -19.98 -23.28 2.05
CA PRO A 57 -18.54 -22.99 2.11
C PRO A 57 -18.12 -21.68 1.39
N ILE A 58 -19.00 -21.13 0.56
CA ILE A 58 -18.75 -19.90 -0.22
C ILE A 58 -19.12 -18.64 0.60
N TRP A 59 -19.68 -18.79 1.80
CA TRP A 59 -20.07 -17.67 2.67
C TRP A 59 -18.97 -16.63 2.84
N ILE A 60 -17.72 -17.09 2.98
CA ILE A 60 -16.56 -16.22 3.18
C ILE A 60 -16.28 -15.36 1.94
N PHE A 61 -16.40 -15.93 0.74
CA PHE A 61 -16.25 -15.17 -0.50
C PHE A 61 -17.35 -14.12 -0.64
N ASN A 62 -18.59 -14.49 -0.31
CA ASN A 62 -19.71 -13.56 -0.31
C ASN A 62 -19.53 -12.44 0.72
N LEU A 63 -18.99 -12.75 1.90
CA LEU A 63 -18.65 -11.75 2.91
C LEU A 63 -17.66 -10.72 2.36
N TYR A 64 -16.52 -11.18 1.82
CA TYR A 64 -15.51 -10.29 1.26
C TYR A 64 -16.03 -9.47 0.07
N LEU A 65 -16.80 -10.09 -0.83
CA LEU A 65 -17.40 -9.38 -1.97
C LEU A 65 -18.35 -8.28 -1.50
N ARG A 66 -19.20 -8.56 -0.51
CA ARG A 66 -20.09 -7.56 0.09
C ARG A 66 -19.29 -6.42 0.70
N THR A 67 -18.26 -6.71 1.49
CA THR A 67 -17.40 -5.69 2.11
C THR A 67 -16.67 -4.81 1.09
N ILE A 68 -16.24 -5.35 -0.05
CA ILE A 68 -15.61 -4.55 -1.12
C ILE A 68 -16.65 -3.66 -1.81
N SER A 69 -17.87 -4.17 -2.01
CA SER A 69 -18.96 -3.44 -2.66
C SER A 69 -19.61 -2.35 -1.80
N GLU A 70 -19.32 -2.30 -0.49
CA GLU A 70 -19.87 -1.29 0.43
C GLU A 70 -19.42 0.15 0.10
N TYR A 71 -18.29 0.31 -0.61
CA TYR A 71 -17.73 1.62 -0.94
C TYR A 71 -17.43 1.78 -2.43
N PRO A 72 -18.47 1.85 -3.29
CA PRO A 72 -18.31 2.04 -4.73
C PRO A 72 -18.00 3.50 -5.06
N TYR A 73 -16.99 4.07 -4.42
CA TYR A 73 -16.65 5.49 -4.50
C TYR A 73 -15.17 5.70 -4.84
N ALA A 74 -14.88 6.77 -5.59
CA ALA A 74 -13.52 7.16 -5.94
C ALA A 74 -12.67 7.50 -4.70
N SER A 75 -13.28 8.12 -3.69
CA SER A 75 -12.68 8.33 -2.37
C SER A 75 -13.79 8.48 -1.34
N VAL A 76 -13.56 8.00 -0.11
CA VAL A 76 -14.49 8.17 1.00
C VAL A 76 -13.78 8.84 2.15
N ASN A 77 -13.80 10.17 2.13
CA ASN A 77 -13.04 11.02 3.05
C ASN A 77 -11.54 10.74 3.08
N ALA A 78 -10.98 10.01 2.11
CA ALA A 78 -9.54 9.84 2.02
C ALA A 78 -8.93 11.10 1.42
N PHE A 79 -7.93 11.65 2.12
CA PHE A 79 -7.12 12.77 1.63
C PHE A 79 -6.09 12.24 0.62
N ASN A 80 -6.60 11.83 -0.54
CA ASN A 80 -5.86 11.19 -1.63
C ASN A 80 -6.07 11.94 -2.96
N PHE A 81 -5.51 11.43 -4.07
CA PHE A 81 -5.60 12.04 -5.39
C PHE A 81 -7.05 12.29 -5.84
N PHE A 82 -7.96 11.34 -5.60
CA PHE A 82 -9.36 11.50 -5.95
C PHE A 82 -10.06 12.56 -5.10
N GLY A 83 -9.71 12.66 -3.81
CA GLY A 83 -10.10 13.79 -2.97
C GLY A 83 -9.61 15.13 -3.55
N LEU A 84 -8.34 15.21 -3.94
CA LEU A 84 -7.72 16.42 -4.49
C LEU A 84 -8.46 16.96 -5.71
N VAL A 85 -8.88 16.08 -6.63
CA VAL A 85 -9.62 16.46 -7.85
C VAL A 85 -11.13 16.63 -7.61
N GLY A 86 -11.58 16.65 -6.36
CA GLY A 86 -13.00 16.86 -6.01
C GLY A 86 -13.90 15.66 -6.31
N ALA A 87 -13.35 14.44 -6.26
CA ALA A 87 -14.07 13.19 -6.46
C ALA A 87 -14.39 12.45 -5.13
N ASN A 88 -14.39 13.17 -4.00
CA ASN A 88 -14.85 12.60 -2.73
C ASN A 88 -16.33 12.20 -2.84
N TYR A 89 -16.68 10.97 -2.46
CA TYR A 89 -18.01 10.35 -2.60
C TYR A 89 -18.58 10.27 -4.02
N LYS A 90 -17.79 10.50 -5.08
CA LYS A 90 -18.24 10.21 -6.45
C LYS A 90 -18.21 8.70 -6.70
N ASN A 91 -19.24 8.16 -7.36
CA ASN A 91 -19.28 6.75 -7.71
C ASN A 91 -18.06 6.38 -8.59
N ASP A 92 -17.40 5.27 -8.30
CA ASP A 92 -16.16 4.88 -8.98
C ASP A 92 -16.36 4.47 -10.45
N ASN A 93 -17.58 4.14 -10.87
CA ASN A 93 -17.94 3.92 -12.27
C ASN A 93 -18.08 5.22 -13.08
N THR A 94 -18.10 6.39 -12.42
CA THR A 94 -18.19 7.69 -13.10
C THR A 94 -16.93 7.91 -13.96
N THR A 95 -17.12 8.39 -15.18
CA THR A 95 -16.03 8.71 -16.10
C THR A 95 -15.26 9.94 -15.66
N PHE A 96 -13.93 9.81 -15.59
CA PHE A 96 -12.98 10.89 -15.43
C PHE A 96 -12.11 10.98 -16.69
N PHE A 97 -12.31 12.05 -17.47
CA PHE A 97 -11.80 12.16 -18.84
C PHE A 97 -12.26 11.01 -19.74
N ILE A 98 -11.44 9.98 -19.91
CA ILE A 98 -11.64 8.87 -20.88
C ILE A 98 -12.04 7.57 -20.16
N PHE A 99 -11.57 7.37 -18.92
CA PHE A 99 -11.76 6.12 -18.16
C PHE A 99 -12.58 6.37 -16.91
N SER A 100 -13.23 5.34 -16.36
CA SER A 100 -13.85 5.43 -15.03
C SER A 100 -12.81 5.61 -13.93
N TYR A 101 -13.19 6.20 -12.79
CA TYR A 101 -12.31 6.26 -11.62
C TYR A 101 -11.80 4.87 -11.22
N HIS A 102 -12.66 3.84 -11.29
CA HIS A 102 -12.32 2.46 -11.03
C HIS A 102 -11.14 1.97 -11.89
N THR A 103 -11.24 2.14 -13.21
CA THR A 103 -10.18 1.74 -14.16
C THR A 103 -8.88 2.50 -13.89
N ILE A 104 -8.97 3.80 -13.59
CA ILE A 104 -7.80 4.62 -13.23
C ILE A 104 -7.15 4.12 -11.94
N GLY A 105 -7.96 3.81 -10.92
CA GLY A 105 -7.47 3.26 -9.66
C GLY A 105 -6.77 1.91 -9.82
N ILE A 106 -7.27 1.03 -10.69
CA ILE A 106 -6.61 -0.23 -11.05
C ILE A 106 -5.28 0.03 -11.77
N MET A 107 -5.26 0.93 -12.76
CA MET A 107 -4.02 1.28 -13.47
C MET A 107 -2.94 1.77 -12.49
N PHE A 108 -3.30 2.57 -11.48
CA PHE A 108 -2.37 3.03 -10.47
C PHE A 108 -1.93 1.93 -9.50
N ILE A 109 -2.78 0.96 -9.14
CA ILE A 109 -2.36 -0.22 -8.37
C ILE A 109 -1.30 -1.00 -9.16
N ILE A 110 -1.56 -1.26 -10.45
CA ILE A 110 -0.63 -1.98 -11.33
C ILE A 110 0.69 -1.21 -11.43
N LEU A 111 0.62 0.10 -11.71
CA LEU A 111 1.80 0.94 -11.82
C LEU A 111 2.64 0.96 -10.53
N THR A 112 2.00 1.17 -9.37
CA THR A 112 2.67 1.16 -8.06
C THR A 112 3.35 -0.18 -7.81
N THR A 113 2.65 -1.28 -8.14
CA THR A 113 3.16 -2.64 -7.98
C THR A 113 4.35 -2.90 -8.91
N LEU A 114 4.30 -2.47 -10.17
CA LEU A 114 5.39 -2.62 -11.13
C LEU A 114 6.62 -1.80 -10.74
N ILE A 115 6.43 -0.55 -10.28
CA ILE A 115 7.53 0.27 -9.75
C ILE A 115 8.15 -0.44 -8.54
N GLY A 116 7.34 -0.92 -7.61
CA GLY A 116 7.81 -1.70 -6.46
C GLY A 116 8.62 -2.92 -6.86
N TRP A 117 8.16 -3.69 -7.83
CA TRP A 117 8.84 -4.86 -8.37
C TRP A 117 10.22 -4.52 -8.96
N ILE A 118 10.27 -3.52 -9.86
CA ILE A 118 11.50 -3.10 -10.53
C ILE A 118 12.54 -2.63 -9.51
N LEU A 119 12.14 -1.79 -8.55
CA LEU A 119 13.03 -1.28 -7.52
C LEU A 119 13.52 -2.39 -6.58
N TYR A 120 12.63 -3.32 -6.24
CA TYR A 120 12.97 -4.43 -5.37
C TYR A 120 13.97 -5.40 -6.00
N ILE A 121 13.79 -5.76 -7.28
CA ILE A 121 14.74 -6.60 -8.01
C ILE A 121 16.08 -5.89 -8.16
N LYS A 122 16.09 -4.59 -8.49
CA LYS A 122 17.34 -3.81 -8.60
C LYS A 122 18.11 -3.77 -7.28
N GLY A 123 17.40 -3.60 -6.16
CA GLY A 123 18.03 -3.64 -4.83
C GLY A 123 18.47 -5.04 -4.39
N ASN A 124 17.73 -6.08 -4.80
CA ASN A 124 17.95 -7.50 -4.53
C ASN A 124 18.25 -7.87 -3.06
N ASP A 125 17.77 -7.10 -2.11
CA ASP A 125 18.10 -7.23 -0.68
C ASP A 125 16.84 -7.15 0.19
N ARG A 126 16.77 -8.00 1.21
CA ARG A 126 15.64 -8.08 2.15
C ARG A 126 15.41 -6.78 2.90
N LYS A 127 16.46 -5.97 3.12
CA LYS A 127 16.33 -4.70 3.84
C LYS A 127 15.35 -3.72 3.17
N TYR A 128 15.10 -3.86 1.87
CA TYR A 128 14.18 -3.00 1.13
C TYR A 128 12.72 -3.45 1.21
N ILE A 129 12.41 -4.63 1.75
CA ILE A 129 11.02 -5.14 1.83
C ILE A 129 10.11 -4.12 2.52
N SER A 130 10.53 -3.55 3.65
CA SER A 130 9.75 -2.56 4.38
C SER A 130 9.50 -1.28 3.57
N ALA A 131 10.49 -0.84 2.78
CA ALA A 131 10.36 0.34 1.92
C ALA A 131 9.44 0.09 0.72
N ILE A 132 9.48 -1.11 0.14
CA ILE A 132 8.58 -1.51 -0.95
C ILE A 132 7.15 -1.73 -0.45
N SER A 133 6.98 -2.31 0.75
CA SER A 133 5.68 -2.37 1.44
C SER A 133 5.13 -0.97 1.71
N LEU A 134 5.97 -0.03 2.15
CA LEU A 134 5.59 1.37 2.33
C LEU A 134 5.10 1.99 1.02
N LEU A 135 5.84 1.79 -0.08
CA LEU A 135 5.44 2.26 -1.40
C LEU A 135 4.10 1.67 -1.83
N GLN A 136 3.89 0.38 -1.60
CA GLN A 136 2.67 -0.31 -1.96
C GLN A 136 1.46 0.28 -1.24
N ILE A 137 1.50 0.41 0.10
CA ILE A 137 0.36 0.95 0.84
C ILE A 137 0.15 2.44 0.58
N ALA A 138 1.22 3.24 0.55
CA ALA A 138 1.10 4.69 0.37
C ALA A 138 0.68 5.04 -1.06
N GLY A 139 1.23 4.36 -2.07
CA GLY A 139 0.86 4.54 -3.47
C GLY A 139 -0.59 4.11 -3.75
N VAL A 140 -1.00 2.94 -3.25
CA VAL A 140 -2.38 2.46 -3.40
C VAL A 140 -3.36 3.38 -2.68
N PHE A 141 -3.07 3.83 -1.46
CA PHE A 141 -3.91 4.82 -0.77
C PHE A 141 -4.06 6.12 -1.57
N THR A 142 -2.94 6.62 -2.09
CA THR A 142 -2.87 7.95 -2.70
C THR A 142 -3.55 7.98 -4.07
N PHE A 143 -3.44 6.90 -4.86
CA PHE A 143 -3.86 6.91 -6.27
C PHE A 143 -4.96 5.91 -6.63
N SER A 144 -5.41 5.06 -5.71
CA SER A 144 -6.49 4.10 -5.96
C SER A 144 -7.83 4.52 -5.36
N VAL A 145 -8.90 3.86 -5.82
CA VAL A 145 -10.30 4.11 -5.44
C VAL A 145 -10.70 3.28 -4.22
N GLY A 146 -11.86 3.56 -3.64
CA GLY A 146 -12.39 2.81 -2.48
C GLY A 146 -11.56 3.01 -1.20
N MET A 147 -10.79 4.11 -1.13
CA MET A 147 -9.92 4.41 0.01
C MET A 147 -10.65 5.25 1.06
N HIS A 148 -10.34 4.98 2.33
CA HIS A 148 -10.87 5.69 3.50
C HIS A 148 -9.79 6.38 4.32
N GLU A 149 -10.15 7.37 5.14
CA GLU A 149 -9.25 8.19 5.94
C GLU A 149 -8.23 7.40 6.78
N ARG A 150 -8.64 6.23 7.28
CA ARG A 150 -7.82 5.34 8.12
C ARG A 150 -6.85 4.42 7.36
N TYR A 151 -6.87 4.41 6.03
CA TYR A 151 -6.13 3.42 5.23
C TYR A 151 -4.64 3.74 5.08
N LEU A 152 -4.22 4.99 5.26
CA LEU A 152 -2.81 5.40 5.17
C LEU A 152 -2.00 5.08 6.43
N PHE A 153 -2.64 4.87 7.58
CA PHE A 153 -1.99 4.68 8.88
C PHE A 153 -0.83 3.65 8.89
N PRO A 154 -0.92 2.47 8.22
CA PRO A 154 0.19 1.51 8.19
C PRO A 154 1.49 2.05 7.57
N ALA A 155 1.41 3.11 6.75
CA ALA A 155 2.59 3.77 6.18
C ALA A 155 3.54 4.32 7.26
N VAL A 156 2.99 4.78 8.39
CA VAL A 156 3.82 5.28 9.51
C VAL A 156 4.69 4.15 10.07
N ALA A 157 4.11 3.00 10.40
CA ALA A 157 4.87 1.86 10.91
C ALA A 157 5.90 1.34 9.90
N LEU A 158 5.52 1.23 8.62
CA LEU A 158 6.41 0.75 7.57
C LEU A 158 7.56 1.71 7.27
N SER A 159 7.35 3.02 7.38
CA SER A 159 8.42 4.01 7.25
C SER A 159 9.43 3.95 8.40
N ILE A 160 8.99 3.70 9.63
CA ILE A 160 9.89 3.43 10.76
C ILE A 160 10.69 2.14 10.51
N LEU A 161 10.04 1.06 10.06
CA LEU A 161 10.74 -0.18 9.72
C LEU A 161 11.75 0.04 8.58
N ALA A 162 11.37 0.77 7.53
CA ALA A 162 12.27 1.11 6.44
C ALA A 162 13.49 1.92 6.92
N PHE A 163 13.29 2.84 7.87
CA PHE A 163 14.37 3.56 8.54
C PHE A 163 15.31 2.62 9.30
N ILE A 164 14.78 1.70 10.12
CA ILE A 164 15.57 0.76 10.90
C ILE A 164 16.44 -0.13 9.99
N TYR A 165 15.86 -0.69 8.93
CA TYR A 165 16.58 -1.61 8.04
C TYR A 165 17.53 -0.90 7.06
N SER A 166 17.14 0.25 6.51
CA SER A 166 17.96 0.97 5.52
C SER A 166 18.93 1.97 6.15
N LYS A 167 18.73 2.33 7.42
CA LYS A 167 19.47 3.37 8.16
C LYS A 167 19.47 4.76 7.49
N ASP A 168 18.50 5.01 6.60
CA ASP A 168 18.38 6.28 5.90
C ASP A 168 17.34 7.17 6.59
N ARG A 169 17.80 8.29 7.16
CA ARG A 169 16.98 9.26 7.91
C ARG A 169 15.80 9.81 7.13
N ARG A 170 15.83 9.77 5.79
CA ARG A 170 14.71 10.20 4.94
C ARG A 170 13.45 9.38 5.18
N PHE A 171 13.57 8.09 5.54
CA PHE A 171 12.43 7.27 5.95
C PHE A 171 11.81 7.72 7.27
N PHE A 172 12.61 8.24 8.21
CA PHE A 172 12.10 8.82 9.44
C PHE A 172 11.36 10.13 9.19
N ILE A 173 11.86 10.97 8.28
CA ILE A 173 11.14 12.19 7.85
C ILE A 173 9.79 11.82 7.21
N MET A 174 9.75 10.76 6.39
CA MET A 174 8.50 10.26 5.83
C MET A 174 7.55 9.73 6.91
N ALA A 175 8.06 9.12 7.99
CA ALA A 175 7.23 8.70 9.13
C ALA A 175 6.52 9.89 9.79
N ILE A 176 7.24 10.99 9.99
CA ILE A 176 6.65 12.24 10.49
C ILE A 176 5.60 12.76 9.51
N GLY A 177 5.92 12.81 8.22
CA GLY A 177 4.99 13.27 7.18
C GLY A 177 3.69 12.47 7.14
N PHE A 178 3.78 11.14 7.04
CA PHE A 178 2.61 10.26 7.03
C PHE A 178 1.84 10.29 8.36
N SER A 179 2.51 10.51 9.48
CA SER A 179 1.85 10.65 10.79
C SER A 179 0.99 11.91 10.82
N ILE A 180 1.55 13.06 10.41
CA ILE A 180 0.84 14.34 10.35
C ILE A 180 -0.34 14.25 9.38
N THR A 181 -0.15 13.73 8.17
CA THR A 181 -1.26 13.64 7.19
C THR A 181 -2.34 12.66 7.62
N SER A 182 -1.97 11.52 8.21
CA SER A 182 -2.93 10.57 8.75
C SER A 182 -3.72 11.18 9.91
N TYR A 183 -3.06 11.93 10.79
CA TYR A 183 -3.71 12.63 11.90
C TYR A 183 -4.70 13.69 11.39
N ILE A 184 -4.30 14.55 10.47
CA ILE A 184 -5.18 15.58 9.89
C ILE A 184 -6.39 14.91 9.23
N ASN A 185 -6.16 13.86 8.43
CA ASN A 185 -7.22 13.15 7.72
C ASN A 185 -8.24 12.52 8.71
N ILE A 186 -7.77 11.75 9.69
CA ILE A 186 -8.65 11.11 10.67
C ILE A 186 -9.35 12.15 11.57
N SER A 187 -8.62 13.15 12.07
CA SER A 187 -9.18 14.15 12.99
C SER A 187 -10.25 15.01 12.33
N THR A 188 -10.05 15.44 11.08
CA THR A 188 -11.03 16.27 10.36
C THR A 188 -12.35 15.55 10.13
N VAL A 189 -12.29 14.26 9.83
CA VAL A 189 -13.47 13.40 9.68
C VAL A 189 -14.13 13.12 11.03
N PHE A 190 -13.34 12.77 12.05
CA PHE A 190 -13.85 12.41 13.38
C PHE A 190 -14.53 13.58 14.09
N PHE A 191 -13.92 14.77 14.07
CA PHE A 191 -14.46 15.96 14.73
C PHE A 191 -15.49 16.72 13.87
N LYS A 192 -15.87 16.18 12.70
CA LYS A 192 -16.85 16.79 11.79
C LYS A 192 -16.57 18.28 11.55
N THR A 193 -15.35 18.57 11.11
CA THR A 193 -14.91 19.95 10.84
C THR A 193 -15.85 20.63 9.84
N ASN A 194 -16.02 21.95 9.96
CA ASN A 194 -16.79 22.78 9.01
C ASN A 194 -16.45 22.44 7.56
N THR A 195 -17.46 22.41 6.70
CA THR A 195 -17.34 21.95 5.30
C THR A 195 -16.27 22.69 4.50
N SER A 196 -16.19 24.03 4.63
CA SER A 196 -15.18 24.84 3.96
C SER A 196 -13.75 24.50 4.41
N VAL A 197 -13.55 24.33 5.72
CA VAL A 197 -12.25 23.97 6.29
C VAL A 197 -11.89 22.53 5.91
N PHE A 198 -12.86 21.62 5.92
CA PHE A 198 -12.69 20.24 5.48
C PHE A 198 -12.18 20.18 4.03
N GLU A 199 -12.81 20.89 3.09
CA GLU A 199 -12.39 20.89 1.69
C GLU A 199 -10.97 21.42 1.49
N VAL A 200 -10.61 22.49 2.20
CA VAL A 200 -9.26 23.06 2.16
C VAL A 200 -8.24 22.07 2.69
N LEU A 201 -8.49 21.50 3.89
CA LEU A 201 -7.58 20.51 4.49
C LEU A 201 -7.47 19.26 3.64
N LEU A 202 -8.58 18.80 3.05
CA LEU A 202 -8.60 17.67 2.15
C LEU A 202 -7.68 17.93 0.94
N LYS A 203 -7.83 19.05 0.23
CA LYS A 203 -7.00 19.35 -0.94
C LYS A 203 -5.53 19.53 -0.57
N VAL A 204 -5.22 20.33 0.45
CA VAL A 204 -3.84 20.61 0.89
C VAL A 204 -3.13 19.34 1.34
N THR A 205 -3.78 18.53 2.18
CA THR A 205 -3.19 17.29 2.70
C THR A 205 -3.07 16.22 1.61
N SER A 206 -4.04 16.14 0.70
CA SER A 206 -3.97 15.23 -0.45
C SER A 206 -2.80 15.55 -1.37
N LEU A 207 -2.56 16.84 -1.65
CA LEU A 207 -1.40 17.28 -2.41
C LEU A 207 -0.10 16.89 -1.70
N PHE A 208 -0.03 17.07 -0.38
CA PHE A 208 1.13 16.65 0.41
C PHE A 208 1.35 15.13 0.37
N ASN A 209 0.29 14.32 0.43
CA ASN A 209 0.39 12.86 0.29
C ASN A 209 0.93 12.45 -1.09
N VAL A 210 0.48 13.10 -2.17
CA VAL A 210 1.04 12.88 -3.52
C VAL A 210 2.54 13.19 -3.54
N ILE A 211 2.95 14.33 -2.98
CA ILE A 211 4.37 14.72 -2.90
C ILE A 211 5.18 13.71 -2.07
N LEU A 212 4.64 13.23 -0.93
CA LEU A 212 5.29 12.24 -0.09
C LEU A 212 5.52 10.91 -0.84
N VAL A 213 4.55 10.44 -1.62
CA VAL A 213 4.71 9.21 -2.42
C VAL A 213 5.74 9.39 -3.54
N LEU A 214 5.73 10.52 -4.24
CA LEU A 214 6.74 10.81 -5.27
C LEU A 214 8.15 10.90 -4.66
N TYR A 215 8.28 11.56 -3.50
CA TYR A 215 9.52 11.62 -2.75
C TYR A 215 9.96 10.24 -2.26
N LEU A 216 9.04 9.40 -1.78
CA LEU A 216 9.32 8.02 -1.40
C LEU A 216 9.92 7.21 -2.54
N VAL A 217 9.34 7.29 -3.75
CA VAL A 217 9.90 6.63 -4.94
C VAL A 217 11.34 7.08 -5.18
N LYS A 218 11.61 8.39 -5.11
CA LYS A 218 12.97 8.94 -5.25
C LYS A 218 13.92 8.39 -4.16
N VAL A 219 13.50 8.36 -2.90
CA VAL A 219 14.31 7.85 -1.80
C VAL A 219 14.64 6.36 -1.98
N ILE A 220 13.67 5.56 -2.44
CA ILE A 220 13.91 4.14 -2.73
C ILE A 220 14.91 4.01 -3.89
N ILE A 221 14.73 4.74 -4.99
CA ILE A 221 15.67 4.73 -6.13
C ILE A 221 17.10 5.07 -5.67
N ASP A 222 17.28 6.11 -4.87
CA ASP A 222 18.60 6.50 -4.36
C ASP A 222 19.22 5.38 -3.51
N ASN A 223 18.40 4.67 -2.73
CA ASN A 223 18.86 3.58 -1.89
C ASN A 223 19.13 2.27 -2.64
N THR A 224 18.40 1.97 -3.71
CA THR A 224 18.50 0.71 -4.46
C THR A 224 19.43 0.81 -5.67
N VAL A 225 19.43 1.94 -6.39
CA VAL A 225 20.14 2.09 -7.69
C VAL A 225 21.49 2.79 -7.52
N LYS A 226 21.56 3.94 -6.82
CA LYS A 226 22.82 4.70 -6.71
C LYS A 226 23.87 4.01 -5.84
N LYS A 227 23.46 3.29 -4.79
CA LYS A 227 24.37 2.44 -4.01
C LYS A 227 24.82 1.20 -4.78
N PHE A 228 24.06 0.75 -5.78
CA PHE A 228 24.45 -0.36 -6.64
C PHE A 228 25.51 0.07 -7.66
N SER A 229 25.33 1.23 -8.31
CA SER A 229 26.32 1.77 -9.26
C SER A 229 27.66 2.05 -8.59
N LEU A 230 27.67 2.72 -7.44
CA LEU A 230 28.90 2.99 -6.66
C LEU A 230 29.62 1.71 -6.22
N LYS A 231 28.89 0.60 -6.02
CA LYS A 231 29.49 -0.69 -5.64
C LYS A 231 30.12 -1.41 -6.84
N ILE A 232 29.65 -1.16 -8.06
CA ILE A 232 30.26 -1.69 -9.28
C ILE A 232 31.55 -0.90 -9.58
N ASP A 233 31.48 0.43 -9.58
CA ASP A 233 32.62 1.29 -9.87
C ASP A 233 33.81 1.02 -8.92
N ASN A 234 33.53 0.90 -7.61
CA ASN A 234 34.57 0.58 -6.63
C ASN A 234 35.18 -0.82 -6.83
N LYS A 235 34.40 -1.79 -7.32
CA LYS A 235 34.89 -3.15 -7.55
C LYS A 235 35.75 -3.24 -8.80
N GLU A 236 35.44 -2.45 -9.83
CA GLU A 236 36.29 -2.32 -11.02
C GLU A 236 37.60 -1.59 -10.70
N SER A 237 37.59 -0.57 -9.83
CA SER A 237 38.81 0.12 -9.39
C SER A 237 39.73 -0.70 -8.49
N GLU A 238 39.21 -1.69 -7.75
CA GLU A 238 40.04 -2.61 -6.94
C GLU A 238 40.66 -3.75 -7.78
N LEU A 239 40.20 -3.96 -9.02
CA LEU A 239 40.69 -4.99 -9.94
C LEU A 239 41.75 -4.49 -10.93
N LEU A 240 42.03 -3.18 -10.95
CA LEU A 240 43.06 -2.51 -11.75
C LEU A 240 44.27 -2.15 -10.88
#